data_AF-A0A2E6J5P3-F1
#
_entry.id   AF-A0A2E6J5P3-F1
#
_cell.length_a   1.000
_cell.length_b   1.000
_cell.length_c   1.000
_cell.angle_alpha   90.00
_cell.angle_beta   90.00
_cell.angle_gamma   90.00
#
_symmetry.space_group_name_H-M   'P 1'
#
loop_
_entity.id
_entity.type
_entity.pdbx_description
1 polymer ?
#
loop_
_entity_poly.entity_id
_entity_poly.type
_entity_poly.pdbx_seq_one_letter_code
_entity_poly.pdbx_strand_id
1 'polypeptide(L)'
;MSLKKIGTIKSSTTPRVLPAIEGRPKLEVTAVGVSGELLGTAVFGSFATYQAEMKPGGHWQGECPDSGFIAVADGVATFSATGVGVNTEDGGSAWKGACYFQTSAPSLSELNGMCVVYYWNVDAEGTATWELHELS
;
A
#
# COMPACT_ATOMS: atom_id res chain seq x y z
N MET A 1 -11.94 13.05 14.38
CA MET A 1 -11.80 12.16 13.21
C MET A 1 -11.59 10.76 13.70
N SER A 2 -12.32 9.80 13.14
CA SER A 2 -12.24 8.37 13.42
C SER A 2 -11.77 7.62 12.18
N LEU A 3 -11.06 6.50 12.40
CA LEU A 3 -10.65 5.59 11.34
C LEU A 3 -11.57 4.36 11.35
N LYS A 4 -12.34 4.17 10.28
CA LYS A 4 -13.18 2.99 10.11
C LYS A 4 -12.48 2.03 9.16
N LYS A 5 -12.18 0.80 9.62
CA LYS A 5 -11.58 -0.23 8.76
C LYS A 5 -12.55 -0.58 7.64
N ILE A 6 -12.07 -0.52 6.40
CA ILE A 6 -12.84 -0.82 5.19
C ILE A 6 -12.29 -2.02 4.43
N GLY A 7 -11.08 -2.49 4.74
CA GLY A 7 -10.52 -3.67 4.08
C GLY A 7 -9.18 -4.11 4.62
N THR A 8 -8.76 -5.29 4.18
CA THR A 8 -7.43 -5.83 4.41
C THR A 8 -6.99 -6.68 3.23
N ILE A 9 -5.74 -6.53 2.80
CA ILE A 9 -5.16 -7.31 1.70
C ILE A 9 -3.81 -7.87 2.15
N LYS A 10 -3.57 -9.17 1.89
CA LYS A 10 -2.28 -9.79 2.12
C LYS A 10 -1.48 -9.86 0.82
N SER A 11 -0.22 -9.49 0.90
CA SER A 11 0.68 -9.44 -0.26
C SER A 11 2.05 -10.02 0.06
N SER A 12 2.78 -10.43 -0.96
CA SER A 12 4.23 -10.60 -0.89
C SER A 12 4.92 -9.36 -1.48
N THR A 13 6.13 -9.07 -1.00
CA THR A 13 6.94 -7.96 -1.48
C THR A 13 8.22 -8.45 -2.13
N THR A 14 8.69 -7.72 -3.14
CA THR A 14 9.97 -7.98 -3.79
C THR A 14 10.71 -6.65 -3.95
N PRO A 15 11.71 -6.38 -3.10
CA PRO A 15 12.49 -5.15 -3.18
C PRO A 15 13.55 -5.22 -4.29
N ARG A 16 13.78 -4.08 -4.94
CA ARG A 16 14.85 -3.83 -5.90
C ARG A 16 15.60 -2.57 -5.47
N VAL A 17 16.91 -2.67 -5.34
CA VAL A 17 17.75 -1.52 -4.99
C VAL A 17 17.86 -0.55 -6.18
N LEU A 18 17.72 0.74 -5.89
CA LEU A 18 17.92 1.83 -6.85
C LEU A 18 19.20 2.63 -6.49
N PRO A 19 19.74 3.46 -7.41
CA PRO A 19 20.84 4.35 -7.10
C PRO A 19 20.53 5.24 -5.89
N ALA A 20 21.50 5.36 -5.00
CA ALA A 20 21.39 6.16 -3.79
C ALA A 20 21.19 7.65 -4.10
N ILE A 21 20.43 8.35 -3.26
CA ILE A 21 20.28 9.81 -3.30
C ILE A 21 21.12 10.38 -2.17
N GLU A 22 22.16 11.15 -2.50
CA GLU A 22 23.07 11.75 -1.50
C GLU A 22 23.65 10.72 -0.51
N GLY A 23 23.97 9.52 -1.01
CA GLY A 23 24.47 8.40 -0.19
C GLY A 23 23.41 7.67 0.64
N ARG A 24 22.13 8.01 0.51
CA ARG A 24 21.02 7.37 1.22
C ARG A 24 20.33 6.29 0.36
N PRO A 25 19.90 5.16 0.97
CA PRO A 25 19.19 4.10 0.27
C PRO A 25 17.94 4.59 -0.48
N LYS A 26 17.75 4.04 -1.68
CA LYS A 26 16.50 4.15 -2.44
C LYS A 26 16.09 2.75 -2.90
N LEU A 27 14.81 2.42 -2.74
CA LEU A 27 14.23 1.13 -3.12
C LEU A 27 13.06 1.33 -4.08
N GLU A 28 12.87 0.35 -4.95
CA GLU A 28 11.60 0.07 -5.60
C GLU A 28 11.07 -1.24 -5.02
N VAL A 29 9.78 -1.34 -4.76
CA VAL A 29 9.15 -2.53 -4.18
C VAL A 29 7.94 -2.90 -5.03
N THR A 30 7.95 -4.13 -5.55
CA THR A 30 6.76 -4.73 -6.13
C THR A 30 5.98 -5.44 -5.03
N ALA A 31 4.68 -5.16 -4.92
CA ALA A 31 3.76 -5.85 -4.04
C ALA A 31 2.73 -6.63 -4.86
N VAL A 32 2.53 -7.91 -4.51
CA VAL A 32 1.53 -8.78 -5.15
C VAL A 32 0.67 -9.45 -4.08
N GLY A 33 -0.62 -9.13 -4.07
CA GLY A 33 -1.62 -9.73 -3.20
C GLY A 33 -2.65 -10.54 -3.99
N VAL A 34 -2.98 -11.72 -3.49
CA VAL A 34 -3.94 -12.65 -4.12
C VAL A 34 -5.15 -12.95 -3.25
N SER A 35 -5.21 -12.38 -2.05
CA SER A 35 -6.33 -12.57 -1.13
C SER A 35 -6.55 -11.35 -0.23
N GLY A 36 -7.80 -11.10 0.11
CA GLY A 36 -8.22 -10.00 0.96
C GLY A 36 -9.68 -9.62 0.71
N GLU A 37 -10.10 -8.55 1.35
CA GLU A 37 -11.40 -7.93 1.10
C GLU A 37 -11.27 -6.40 1.16
N LEU A 38 -12.13 -5.73 0.40
CA LEU A 38 -12.28 -4.28 0.43
C LEU A 38 -13.75 -3.92 0.26
N LEU A 39 -14.30 -3.14 1.18
CA LEU A 39 -15.73 -2.81 1.28
C LEU A 39 -16.64 -4.05 1.25
N GLY A 40 -16.20 -5.13 1.92
CA GLY A 40 -16.91 -6.43 1.93
C GLY A 40 -16.84 -7.21 0.62
N THR A 41 -16.06 -6.75 -0.36
CA THR A 41 -15.87 -7.42 -1.65
C THR A 41 -14.56 -8.18 -1.67
N ALA A 42 -14.61 -9.45 -2.11
CA ALA A 42 -13.43 -10.30 -2.21
C ALA A 42 -12.43 -9.76 -3.25
N VAL A 43 -11.18 -9.60 -2.83
CA VAL A 43 -10.05 -9.23 -3.70
C VAL A 43 -9.34 -10.51 -4.14
N PHE A 44 -9.25 -10.72 -5.46
CA PHE A 44 -8.48 -11.85 -6.03
C PHE A 44 -7.17 -11.40 -6.70
N GLY A 45 -6.92 -10.09 -6.78
CA GLY A 45 -5.66 -9.55 -7.27
C GLY A 45 -5.40 -8.15 -6.74
N SER A 46 -4.17 -7.89 -6.30
CA SER A 46 -3.67 -6.58 -5.91
C SER A 46 -2.21 -6.49 -6.35
N PHE A 47 -1.87 -5.45 -7.10
CA PHE A 47 -0.55 -5.29 -7.69
C PHE A 47 -0.13 -3.85 -7.54
N ALA A 48 1.10 -3.61 -7.10
CA ALA A 48 1.62 -2.26 -6.98
C ALA A 48 3.13 -2.21 -7.13
N THR A 49 3.62 -1.08 -7.66
CA THR A 49 5.03 -0.70 -7.59
C THR A 49 5.15 0.57 -6.75
N TYR A 50 5.90 0.47 -5.65
CA TYR A 50 6.27 1.61 -4.80
C TYR A 50 7.73 1.99 -5.02
N GLN A 51 8.05 3.26 -4.84
CA GLN A 51 9.43 3.70 -4.61
C GLN A 51 9.54 4.32 -3.23
N ALA A 52 10.68 4.15 -2.58
CA ALA A 52 10.96 4.76 -1.29
C ALA A 52 12.40 5.25 -1.18
N GLU A 53 12.59 6.41 -0.55
CA GLU A 53 13.88 6.98 -0.20
C GLU A 53 14.02 7.06 1.32
N MET A 54 15.17 6.66 1.85
CA MET A 54 15.52 6.90 3.23
C MET A 54 15.92 8.36 3.43
N LYS A 55 15.29 9.03 4.40
CA LYS A 55 15.57 10.42 4.76
C LYS A 55 16.68 10.51 5.81
N PRO A 56 17.30 11.69 6.03
CA PRO A 56 18.38 11.86 7.01
C PRO A 56 18.03 11.40 8.44
N GLY A 57 16.74 11.42 8.81
CA GLY A 57 16.25 10.93 10.11
C GLY A 57 16.06 9.41 10.20
N GLY A 58 16.50 8.64 9.21
CA GLY A 58 16.41 7.16 9.19
C GLY A 58 15.03 6.59 8.85
N HIS A 59 13.99 7.43 8.77
CA HIS A 59 12.69 7.02 8.26
C HIS A 59 12.69 7.00 6.73
N TRP A 60 11.80 6.21 6.16
CA TRP A 60 11.54 6.15 4.73
C TRP A 60 10.38 7.06 4.36
N GLN A 61 10.45 7.65 3.17
CA GLN A 61 9.30 8.27 2.51
C GLN A 61 9.06 7.52 1.20
N GLY A 62 7.83 7.04 1.01
CA GLY A 62 7.44 6.24 -0.14
C GLY A 62 6.25 6.80 -0.91
N GLU A 63 6.20 6.46 -2.19
CA GLU A 63 5.11 6.80 -3.10
C GLU A 63 4.79 5.64 -4.06
N CYS A 64 3.52 5.54 -4.41
CA CYS A 64 2.99 4.74 -5.51
C CYS A 64 2.21 5.72 -6.42
N PRO A 65 2.84 6.26 -7.47
CA PRO A 65 2.21 7.26 -8.34
C PRO A 65 1.35 6.53 -9.38
N ASP A 66 0.08 6.30 -9.06
CA ASP A 66 -0.92 5.61 -9.91
C ASP A 66 -0.43 4.26 -10.48
N SER A 67 0.50 3.63 -9.76
CA SER A 67 1.19 2.40 -10.17
C SER A 67 0.64 1.18 -9.42
N GLY A 68 -0.62 1.25 -8.99
CA GLY A 68 -1.30 0.21 -8.25
C GLY A 68 -2.70 -0.07 -8.80
N PHE A 69 -3.13 -1.32 -8.73
CA PHE A 69 -4.53 -1.70 -8.96
C PHE A 69 -4.98 -2.87 -8.08
N ILE A 70 -6.29 -2.96 -7.88
CA ILE A 70 -7.00 -4.04 -7.21
C ILE A 70 -8.03 -4.60 -8.20
N ALA A 71 -8.15 -5.92 -8.27
CA ALA A 71 -9.11 -6.64 -9.08
C ALA A 71 -10.13 -7.38 -8.19
N VAL A 72 -11.40 -7.17 -8.52
CA VAL A 72 -12.58 -7.77 -7.90
C VAL A 72 -13.49 -8.33 -8.99
N ALA A 73 -14.54 -9.08 -8.61
CA ALA A 73 -15.35 -9.86 -9.57
C ALA A 73 -16.04 -9.00 -10.64
N ASP A 74 -16.37 -7.75 -10.29
CA ASP A 74 -17.12 -6.82 -11.14
C ASP A 74 -16.28 -5.65 -11.68
N GLY A 75 -14.94 -5.70 -11.54
CA GLY A 75 -14.05 -4.71 -12.14
C GLY A 75 -12.72 -4.51 -11.44
N VAL A 76 -12.15 -3.32 -11.62
CA VAL A 76 -10.85 -2.93 -11.06
C VAL A 76 -10.90 -1.54 -10.40
N ALA A 77 -10.03 -1.34 -9.40
CA ALA A 77 -9.75 -0.03 -8.82
C ALA A 77 -8.25 0.27 -8.96
N THR A 78 -7.88 1.34 -9.66
CA THR A 78 -6.50 1.84 -9.68
C THR A 78 -6.27 2.75 -8.47
N PHE A 79 -5.04 2.86 -8.01
CA PHE A 79 -4.73 3.73 -6.87
C PHE A 79 -3.35 4.39 -6.95
N SER A 80 -3.28 5.56 -6.33
CA SER A 80 -2.05 6.20 -5.89
C SER A 80 -1.96 6.19 -4.37
N ALA A 81 -0.73 6.31 -3.86
CA ALA A 81 -0.49 6.35 -2.43
C ALA A 81 0.81 7.07 -2.08
N THR A 82 0.86 7.60 -0.86
CA THR A 82 2.09 8.14 -0.25
C THR A 82 2.15 7.71 1.21
N GLY A 83 3.35 7.52 1.74
CA GLY A 83 3.50 7.11 3.13
C GLY A 83 4.90 7.29 3.71
N VAL A 84 4.98 7.09 5.02
CA VAL A 84 6.22 7.11 5.79
C VAL A 84 6.40 5.76 6.47
N GLY A 85 7.62 5.24 6.41
CA GLY A 85 7.97 3.92 6.92
C GLY A 85 9.15 3.93 7.87
N VAL A 86 9.23 2.91 8.72
CA VAL A 86 10.39 2.61 9.56
C VAL A 86 10.69 1.11 9.49
N ASN A 87 11.96 0.75 9.63
CA ASN A 87 12.35 -0.65 9.82
C ASN A 87 11.92 -1.09 11.23
N THR A 88 11.49 -2.34 11.37
CA THR A 88 11.15 -2.93 12.66
C THR A 88 12.33 -3.75 13.19
N GLU A 89 12.39 -3.96 14.50
CA GLU A 89 13.49 -4.67 15.17
C GLU A 89 13.60 -6.15 14.73
N ASP A 90 12.49 -6.74 14.31
CA ASP A 90 12.36 -8.11 13.80
C ASP A 90 12.77 -8.26 12.32
N GLY A 91 13.26 -7.19 11.68
CA GLY A 91 13.76 -7.23 10.29
C GLY A 91 12.72 -6.92 9.22
N GLY A 92 11.51 -6.57 9.61
CA GLY A 92 10.44 -6.10 8.74
C GLY A 92 10.40 -4.57 8.54
N SER A 93 9.22 -4.06 8.18
CA SER A 93 8.96 -2.62 8.15
C SER A 93 7.49 -2.28 8.42
N ALA A 94 7.25 -1.13 9.03
CA ALA A 94 5.93 -0.62 9.34
C ALA A 94 5.71 0.75 8.68
N TRP A 95 4.61 0.89 7.95
CA TRP A 95 4.29 2.06 7.15
C TRP A 95 2.89 2.57 7.44
N LYS A 96 2.75 3.89 7.33
CA LYS A 96 1.46 4.57 7.39
C LYS A 96 1.39 5.66 6.34
N GLY A 97 0.21 5.88 5.79
CA GLY A 97 0.05 6.84 4.72
C GLY A 97 -1.40 7.01 4.29
N ALA A 98 -1.56 7.60 3.11
CA ALA A 98 -2.86 7.76 2.47
C ALA A 98 -2.83 7.17 1.07
N CYS A 99 -3.94 6.58 0.64
CA CYS A 99 -4.19 6.12 -0.71
C CYS A 99 -5.50 6.70 -1.25
N TYR A 100 -5.53 6.85 -2.56
CA TYR A 100 -6.66 7.40 -3.31
C TYR A 100 -6.95 6.47 -4.47
N PHE A 101 -8.23 6.23 -4.72
CA PHE A 101 -8.68 5.23 -5.67
C PHE A 101 -9.50 5.86 -6.78
N GLN A 102 -9.43 5.23 -7.95
CA GLN A 102 -10.34 5.44 -9.06
C GLN A 102 -10.89 4.09 -9.50
N THR A 103 -12.20 3.94 -9.57
CA THR A 103 -12.82 2.67 -9.95
C THR A 103 -14.12 2.84 -10.70
N SER A 104 -14.38 1.91 -11.62
CA SER A 104 -15.67 1.68 -12.25
C SER A 104 -16.36 0.41 -11.74
N ALA A 105 -15.74 -0.34 -10.82
CA ALA A 105 -16.34 -1.53 -10.22
C ALA A 105 -17.49 -1.09 -9.29
N PRO A 106 -18.75 -1.52 -9.54
CA PRO A 106 -19.89 -1.12 -8.73
C PRO A 106 -19.69 -1.41 -7.23
N SER A 107 -19.12 -2.57 -6.90
CA SER A 107 -18.84 -3.03 -5.53
C SER A 107 -17.84 -2.17 -4.76
N LEU A 108 -16.99 -1.41 -5.47
CA LEU A 108 -15.98 -0.53 -4.89
C LEU A 108 -16.28 0.95 -5.10
N SER A 109 -17.47 1.29 -5.60
CA SER A 109 -17.81 2.64 -6.03
C SER A 109 -17.65 3.71 -4.95
N GLU A 110 -17.82 3.34 -3.67
CA GLU A 110 -17.60 4.23 -2.53
C GLU A 110 -16.15 4.74 -2.47
N LEU A 111 -15.15 4.01 -2.98
CA LEU A 111 -13.74 4.43 -3.03
C LEU A 111 -13.50 5.73 -3.80
N ASN A 112 -14.36 6.06 -4.77
CA ASN A 112 -14.21 7.27 -5.56
C ASN A 112 -14.43 8.51 -4.70
N GLY A 113 -13.39 9.34 -4.56
CA GLY A 113 -13.44 10.56 -3.76
C GLY A 113 -13.22 10.36 -2.25
N MET A 114 -12.90 9.14 -1.80
CA MET A 114 -12.52 8.89 -0.41
C MET A 114 -11.02 9.13 -0.18
N CYS A 115 -10.71 9.73 0.98
CA CYS A 115 -9.36 9.73 1.54
C CYS A 115 -9.22 8.49 2.42
N VAL A 116 -8.37 7.55 2.01
CA VAL A 116 -8.16 6.30 2.72
C VAL A 116 -6.81 6.33 3.41
N VAL A 117 -6.80 6.24 4.73
CA VAL A 117 -5.59 6.04 5.52
C VAL A 117 -5.23 4.57 5.49
N TYR A 118 -3.95 4.23 5.35
CA TYR A 118 -3.51 2.86 5.38
C TYR A 118 -2.43 2.59 6.42
N TYR A 119 -2.40 1.33 6.86
CA TYR A 119 -1.25 0.71 7.51
C TYR A 119 -0.70 -0.40 6.62
N TRP A 120 0.61 -0.45 6.45
CA TRP A 120 1.28 -1.50 5.68
C TRP A 120 2.43 -2.05 6.49
N ASN A 121 2.26 -3.29 6.95
CA ASN A 121 3.23 -3.97 7.81
C ASN A 121 3.82 -5.14 7.05
N VAL A 122 5.14 -5.19 6.95
CA VAL A 122 5.91 -6.25 6.29
C VAL A 122 6.69 -7.00 7.35
N ASP A 123 6.61 -8.32 7.37
CA ASP A 123 7.43 -9.17 8.24
C ASP A 123 8.83 -9.44 7.64
N ALA A 124 9.66 -10.20 8.36
CA ALA A 124 11.02 -10.53 7.97
C ALA A 124 11.08 -11.38 6.68
N GLU A 125 10.02 -12.13 6.38
CA GLU A 125 9.87 -12.96 5.20
C GLU A 125 9.36 -12.17 3.97
N GLY A 126 9.04 -10.89 4.14
CA GLY A 126 8.53 -10.04 3.07
C GLY A 126 7.03 -10.20 2.82
N THR A 127 6.30 -10.85 3.72
CA THR A 127 4.83 -10.90 3.71
C THR A 127 4.29 -9.63 4.29
N ALA A 128 3.37 -9.01 3.56
CA ALA A 128 2.77 -7.74 3.91
C ALA A 128 1.28 -7.87 4.23
N THR A 129 0.82 -7.09 5.21
CA THR A 129 -0.59 -6.85 5.47
C THR A 129 -0.90 -5.38 5.24
N TRP A 130 -1.80 -5.11 4.30
CA TRP A 130 -2.34 -3.80 4.00
C TRP A 130 -3.69 -3.63 4.69
N GLU A 131 -3.79 -2.76 5.69
CA GLU A 131 -5.06 -2.36 6.28
C GLU A 131 -5.49 -1.00 5.74
N LEU A 132 -6.76 -0.90 5.36
CA LEU A 132 -7.34 0.28 4.71
C LEU A 132 -8.45 0.85 5.60
N HIS A 133 -8.42 2.16 5.83
CA HIS A 133 -9.33 2.86 6.73
C HIS A 133 -9.90 4.12 6.08
N GLU A 134 -11.21 4.26 6.11
CA GLU A 134 -11.89 5.50 5.79
C GLU A 134 -11.62 6.54 6.90
N LEU A 135 -11.19 7.73 6.50
CA LEU A 135 -11.08 8.89 7.39
C LEU A 135 -12.45 9.59 7.48
N SER A 136 -13.07 9.54 8.67
CA SER A 136 -14.41 10.07 8.97
C SER A 136 -14.43 11.11 10.09
#